data_AF-A0A5N0EI34-F1
#
_entry.id   AF-A0A5N0EI34-F1
#
_cell.length_a   1.000
_cell.length_b   1.000
_cell.length_c   1.000
_cell.angle_alpha   90.00
_cell.angle_beta   90.00
_cell.angle_gamma   90.00
#
_symmetry.space_group_name_H-M   'P 1'
#
loop_
_entity.id
_entity.type
_entity.pdbx_description
1 polymer ?
#
loop_
_entity_poly.entity_id
_entity_poly.type
_entity_poly.pdbx_seq_one_letter_code
_entity_poly.pdbx_strand_id
1 'polypeptide(L)'
;MALYVTEWSITSDASPECASRITHRGRPAWRLSWLPDRALTLEQARAGMELDELLSDPENVNDYAAMARADACAATIGMLRAHVVILLARRMAARLPVALKAS
;
A
#
# COMPACT_ATOMS: atom_id res chain seq x y z
N MET A 1 -1.96 5.00 14.03
CA MET A 1 -2.55 3.82 13.35
C MET A 1 -1.64 2.62 13.50
N ALA A 2 -2.20 1.42 13.46
CA ALA A 2 -1.46 0.18 13.69
C ALA A 2 -1.84 -0.89 12.65
N LEU A 3 -0.83 -1.45 11.98
CA LEU A 3 -1.01 -2.61 11.13
C LEU A 3 -1.42 -3.84 11.94
N TYR A 4 -2.47 -4.50 11.50
CA TYR A 4 -2.87 -5.81 11.99
C TYR A 4 -2.24 -6.89 11.11
N VAL A 5 -1.37 -7.70 11.71
CA VAL A 5 -0.61 -8.75 10.99
C VAL A 5 -1.04 -10.12 11.48
N THR A 6 -1.46 -10.97 10.55
CA THR A 6 -1.69 -12.40 10.76
C THR A 6 -0.70 -13.23 9.93
N GLU A 7 -0.78 -14.56 10.02
CA GLU A 7 0.00 -15.44 9.14
C GLU A 7 -0.35 -15.26 7.66
N TRP A 8 -1.57 -14.81 7.35
CA TRP A 8 -2.13 -14.83 5.99
C TRP A 8 -2.39 -13.44 5.42
N SER A 9 -2.47 -12.42 6.27
CA SER A 9 -2.83 -11.06 5.87
C SER A 9 -2.13 -9.98 6.68
N ILE A 10 -1.99 -8.81 6.06
CA ILE A 10 -1.67 -7.55 6.72
C ILE A 10 -2.76 -6.54 6.32
N THR A 11 -3.38 -5.88 7.29
CA THR A 11 -4.46 -4.91 7.09
C THR A 11 -4.26 -3.67 7.96
N SER A 12 -4.88 -2.56 7.58
CA SER A 12 -4.94 -1.32 8.37
C SER A 12 -6.40 -0.96 8.66
N ASP A 13 -6.65 -0.23 9.74
CA ASP A 13 -7.95 0.39 10.04
C ASP A 13 -8.20 1.69 9.26
N ALA A 14 -7.15 2.27 8.67
CA ALA A 14 -7.23 3.57 7.99
C ALA A 14 -7.32 3.49 6.48
N SER A 15 -6.95 2.35 5.91
CA SER A 15 -6.90 2.15 4.47
C SER A 15 -7.62 0.87 4.08
N PRO A 16 -8.36 0.86 2.95
CA PRO A 16 -8.97 -0.34 2.40
C PRO A 16 -7.94 -1.28 1.74
N GLU A 17 -6.65 -0.91 1.74
CA GLU A 17 -5.60 -1.76 1.21
C GLU A 17 -5.20 -2.87 2.19
N CYS A 18 -4.72 -3.97 1.61
CA CYS A 18 -4.22 -5.11 2.33
C CYS A 18 -3.05 -5.79 1.62
N ALA A 19 -2.30 -6.59 2.38
CA ALA A 19 -1.40 -7.61 1.86
C ALA A 19 -1.96 -8.99 2.16
N SER A 20 -1.84 -9.92 1.21
CA SER A 20 -2.21 -11.32 1.38
C SER A 20 -1.02 -12.23 1.09
N ARG A 21 -0.85 -13.28 1.88
CA ARG A 21 0.11 -14.35 1.60
C ARG A 21 -0.38 -15.17 0.41
N ILE A 22 0.51 -15.44 -0.54
CA ILE A 22 0.26 -16.21 -1.76
C ILE A 22 1.34 -17.26 -1.98
N THR A 23 1.10 -18.18 -2.90
CA THR A 23 2.14 -19.04 -3.45
C THR A 23 2.60 -18.48 -4.78
N HIS A 24 3.89 -18.15 -4.90
CA HIS A 24 4.50 -17.69 -6.14
C HIS A 24 5.68 -18.60 -6.49
N ARG A 25 5.62 -19.26 -7.66
CA ARG A 25 6.64 -20.23 -8.12
C ARG A 25 6.94 -21.32 -7.07
N GLY A 26 5.90 -21.85 -6.44
CA GLY A 26 6.00 -22.90 -5.42
C GLY A 26 6.57 -22.46 -4.07
N ARG A 27 6.79 -21.16 -3.85
CA ARG A 27 7.28 -20.61 -2.58
C ARG A 27 6.28 -19.63 -1.96
N PRO A 28 6.20 -19.53 -0.62
CA PRO A 28 5.42 -18.50 0.04
C PRO A 28 5.94 -17.11 -0.34
N ALA A 29 5.03 -16.24 -0.74
CA ALA A 29 5.28 -14.83 -1.03
C ALA A 29 4.12 -13.99 -0.51
N TRP A 30 4.26 -12.68 -0.58
CA TRP A 30 3.23 -11.72 -0.24
C TRP A 30 2.85 -10.89 -1.45
N ARG A 31 1.59 -10.45 -1.50
CA ARG A 31 1.07 -9.59 -2.55
C ARG A 31 0.27 -8.47 -1.94
N LEU A 32 0.57 -7.24 -2.35
CA LEU A 32 -0.21 -6.07 -2.00
C LEU A 32 -1.40 -5.95 -2.95
N SER A 33 -2.54 -5.57 -2.40
CA SER A 33 -3.76 -5.33 -3.17
C SER A 33 -3.64 -4.19 -4.19
N TRP A 34 -2.77 -3.20 -3.93
CA TRP A 34 -2.45 -2.10 -4.85
C TRP A 34 -1.22 -2.32 -5.74
N LEU A 35 -0.48 -3.43 -5.54
CA LEU A 35 0.65 -3.85 -6.38
C LEU A 35 0.53 -5.35 -6.70
N PRO A 36 -0.52 -5.78 -7.41
CA PRO A 36 -0.85 -7.19 -7.57
C PRO A 36 0.16 -7.97 -8.42
N ASP A 37 0.90 -7.27 -9.28
CA ASP A 37 1.84 -7.87 -10.25
C ASP A 37 3.23 -8.17 -9.67
N ARG A 38 3.45 -7.89 -8.37
CA ARG A 38 4.72 -8.21 -7.70
C ARG A 38 4.52 -9.21 -6.57
N ALA A 39 5.38 -10.23 -6.58
CA ALA A 39 5.58 -11.11 -5.45
C ALA A 39 6.64 -10.51 -4.52
N LEU A 40 6.30 -10.35 -3.25
CA LEU A 40 7.10 -9.65 -2.25
C LEU A 40 7.51 -10.58 -1.11
N THR A 41 8.58 -10.22 -0.40
CA THR A 41 8.87 -10.77 0.92
C THR A 41 7.89 -10.23 1.96
N LEU A 42 7.84 -10.85 3.15
CA LEU A 42 7.06 -10.33 4.27
C LEU A 42 7.48 -8.91 4.65
N GLU A 43 8.78 -8.64 4.68
CA GLU A 43 9.34 -7.32 4.98
C GLU A 43 8.87 -6.27 3.97
N GLN A 44 8.94 -6.60 2.67
CA GLN A 44 8.48 -5.73 1.61
C GLN A 44 6.97 -5.48 1.67
N ALA A 45 6.18 -6.52 2.00
CA ALA A 45 4.75 -6.36 2.16
C ALA A 45 4.40 -5.46 3.36
N ARG A 46 5.12 -5.60 4.49
CA ARG A 46 4.99 -4.69 5.64
C ARG A 46 5.35 -3.25 5.28
N ALA A 47 6.47 -3.05 4.59
CA ALA A 47 6.87 -1.72 4.13
C ALA A 47 5.83 -1.10 3.17
N GLY A 48 5.26 -1.90 2.27
CA GLY A 48 4.19 -1.44 1.39
C GLY A 48 2.91 -1.05 2.14
N MET A 49 2.52 -1.80 3.17
CA MET A 49 1.37 -1.47 4.01
C MET A 49 1.61 -0.22 4.87
N GLU A 50 2.80 -0.09 5.46
CA GLU A 50 3.17 1.11 6.22
C GLU A 50 3.22 2.35 5.33
N LEU A 51 3.74 2.22 4.10
CA LEU A 51 3.73 3.29 3.11
C LEU A 51 2.30 3.75 2.76
N ASP A 52 1.41 2.80 2.52
CA ASP A 52 0.00 3.07 2.26
C ASP A 52 -0.68 3.80 3.43
N GLU A 53 -0.41 3.39 4.67
CA GLU A 53 -0.91 4.10 5.86
C GLU A 53 -0.40 5.54 5.95
N LEU A 54 0.91 5.75 5.77
CA LEU A 54 1.52 7.08 5.83
C LEU A 54 0.93 8.03 4.78
N LEU A 55 0.61 7.51 3.59
CA LEU A 55 0.05 8.27 2.49
C LEU A 55 -1.48 8.46 2.57
N SER A 56 -2.16 7.67 3.41
CA SER A 56 -3.61 7.75 3.58
C SER A 56 -4.05 8.91 4.47
N ASP A 57 -3.18 9.42 5.34
CA ASP A 57 -3.45 10.58 6.19
C ASP A 57 -2.91 11.87 5.53
N PRO A 58 -3.80 12.81 5.11
CA PRO A 58 -3.40 14.07 4.50
C PRO A 58 -2.56 14.97 5.42
N GLU A 59 -2.72 14.86 6.75
CA GLU A 59 -1.99 15.70 7.71
C GLU A 59 -0.48 15.41 7.69
N ASN A 60 -0.08 14.21 7.26
CA ASN A 60 1.32 13.80 7.16
C ASN A 60 2.11 14.55 6.07
N VAL A 61 1.45 15.22 5.12
CA VAL A 61 2.15 15.87 4.00
C VAL A 61 3.15 16.94 4.44
N ASN A 62 2.88 17.59 5.58
CA ASN A 62 3.76 18.60 6.17
C ASN A 62 4.68 18.03 7.25
N ASP A 63 4.53 16.73 7.60
CA ASP A 63 5.42 16.02 8.51
C ASP A 63 6.61 15.43 7.73
N TYR A 64 7.74 16.12 7.83
CA TYR A 64 8.98 15.69 7.18
C TYR A 64 9.47 14.31 7.64
N ALA A 65 9.25 13.93 8.89
CA ALA A 65 9.66 12.62 9.41
C ALA A 65 8.77 11.51 8.83
N ALA A 66 7.47 11.75 8.75
CA ALA A 66 6.52 10.84 8.09
C ALA A 66 6.86 10.67 6.60
N MET A 67 7.18 11.76 5.89
CA MET A 67 7.55 11.69 4.47
C MET A 67 8.90 10.99 4.24
N ALA A 68 9.90 11.22 5.10
CA ALA A 68 11.16 10.49 5.03
C ALA A 68 10.96 8.98 5.28
N ARG A 69 10.06 8.63 6.22
CA ARG A 69 9.69 7.24 6.46
C ARG A 69 8.98 6.62 5.26
N ALA A 70 8.07 7.36 4.63
CA ALA A 70 7.38 6.92 3.41
C ALA A 70 8.39 6.68 2.27
N ASP A 71 9.38 7.56 2.09
CA ASP A 71 10.44 7.36 1.09
C ASP A 71 11.29 6.11 1.38
N ALA A 72 11.62 5.84 2.65
CA ALA A 72 12.32 4.63 3.06
C ALA A 72 11.50 3.36 2.75
N CYS A 73 10.21 3.35 3.09
CA CYS A 73 9.31 2.23 2.79
C CYS A 73 9.19 1.99 1.28
N ALA A 74 9.10 3.05 0.48
CA ALA A 74 9.07 2.97 -0.98
C ALA A 74 10.37 2.36 -1.54
N ALA A 75 11.52 2.74 -0.99
CA ALA A 75 12.81 2.17 -1.36
C ALA A 75 12.88 0.66 -1.05
N THR A 76 12.35 0.19 0.09
CA THR A 76 12.31 -1.24 0.45
C THR A 76 11.57 -2.09 -0.59
N ILE A 77 10.52 -1.56 -1.22
CA ILE A 77 9.77 -2.24 -2.29
C ILE A 77 10.29 -1.92 -3.71
N GLY A 78 11.39 -1.17 -3.81
CA GLY A 78 12.02 -0.78 -5.08
C GLY A 78 11.14 0.15 -5.92
N MET A 79 10.51 1.14 -5.28
CA MET A 79 9.65 2.13 -5.92
C MET A 79 9.95 3.55 -5.45
N LEU A 80 9.59 4.53 -6.26
CA LEU A 80 9.54 5.93 -5.83
C LEU A 80 8.18 6.20 -5.18
N ARG A 81 8.15 6.98 -4.09
CA ARG A 81 6.90 7.36 -3.41
C ARG A 81 5.88 7.98 -4.37
N ALA A 82 6.31 8.84 -5.28
CA ALA A 82 5.43 9.44 -6.30
C ALA A 82 4.72 8.39 -7.17
N HIS A 83 5.38 7.29 -7.54
CA HIS A 83 4.75 6.21 -8.30
C HIS A 83 3.72 5.45 -7.46
N VAL A 84 4.00 5.26 -6.17
CA VAL A 84 3.06 4.62 -5.25
C VAL A 84 1.80 5.46 -5.07
N VAL A 85 1.95 6.78 -4.89
CA VAL A 85 0.82 7.72 -4.83
C VAL A 85 -0.07 7.58 -6.07
N ILE A 86 0.51 7.49 -7.27
CA ILE A 86 -0.26 7.32 -8.52
C ILE A 86 -1.03 5.99 -8.53
N LEU A 87 -0.42 4.90 -8.06
CA LEU A 87 -1.08 3.59 -8.01
C LEU A 87 -2.25 3.57 -7.03
N LEU A 88 -2.04 4.12 -5.82
CA LEU A 88 -3.09 4.23 -4.81
C LEU A 88 -4.23 5.12 -5.28
N ALA A 89 -3.93 6.29 -5.85
CA ALA A 89 -4.94 7.20 -6.41
C ALA A 89 -5.79 6.54 -7.51
N ARG A 90 -5.17 5.76 -8.42
CA ARG A 90 -5.91 5.00 -9.44
C ARG A 90 -6.86 3.98 -8.82
N ARG A 91 -6.42 3.33 -7.75
CA ARG A 91 -7.23 2.32 -7.06
C ARG A 91 -8.37 2.94 -6.27
N MET A 92 -8.14 4.08 -5.62
CA MET A 92 -9.20 4.91 -5.03
C MET A 92 -10.22 5.32 -6.08
N ALA A 93 -9.77 5.84 -7.23
CA ALA A 93 -10.66 6.23 -8.33
C ALA A 93 -11.48 5.05 -8.89
N ALA A 94 -10.91 3.85 -8.96
CA ALA A 94 -11.62 2.64 -9.40
C ALA A 94 -12.70 2.16 -8.41
N ARG A 95 -12.61 2.54 -7.13
CA ARG A 95 -13.63 2.24 -6.10
C ARG A 95 -14.75 3.27 -6.06
N LEU A 96 -14.48 4.49 -6.51
CA LEU A 96 -15.52 5.51 -6.63
C LEU A 96 -16.49 5.09 -7.74
N PRO A 97 -17.80 5.01 -7.46
CA PRO A 97 -18.78 4.75 -8.50
C PRO A 97 -18.66 5.83 -9.59
N VAL A 98 -18.72 5.44 -10.87
CA VAL A 98 -18.90 6.37 -11.99
C VAL A 98 -20.28 6.99 -11.84
N ALA A 99 -20.40 8.01 -10.99
CA ALA A 99 -21.59 8.81 -10.84
C ALA A 99 -21.15 10.28 -10.83
N LEU A 100 -20.78 10.75 -12.02
CA LEU A 100 -20.95 12.12 -12.52
C LEU A 100 -20.64 12.10 -14.04
N LYS A 101 -21.34 11.23 -14.77
CA LYS A 101 -21.71 11.48 -16.16
C LYS A 101 -23.22 11.66 -16.16
N ALA A 102 -23.66 12.79 -16.70
CA ALA A 102 -25.03 13.28 -16.85
C ALA A 102 -25.64 13.99 -15.62
N SER A 103 -25.48 15.30 -15.58
CA SER A 103 -26.57 16.28 -15.50
C SER A 103 -26.12 17.56 -16.18
#